data_AF-A0A5C5YYD8-F1
#
_entry.id   AF-A0A5C5YYD8-F1
#
_cell.length_a   1.000
_cell.length_b   1.000
_cell.length_c   1.000
_cell.angle_alpha   90.00
_cell.angle_beta   90.00
_cell.angle_gamma   90.00
#
_symmetry.space_group_name_H-M   'P 1'
#
loop_
_entity.id
_entity.type
_entity.pdbx_description
1 polymer ?
#
loop_
_entity_poly.entity_id
_entity_poly.type
_entity_poly.pdbx_seq_one_letter_code
_entity_poly.pdbx_strand_id
1 'polypeptide(L)' 'MTNLLEKAFENASKLPPQQQDAIAKWLLAELEDDRRWDASFTKSPDLLASLAAEALAEKNSGEALPLIPDEL' A
#
# COMPACT_ATOMS: atom_id res chain seq x y z
N MET A 1 -21.49 -0.07 -10.73
CA MET A 1 -20.56 0.83 -10.02
C MET A 1 -21.12 1.06 -8.63
N THR A 2 -20.31 1.16 -7.58
CA THR A 2 -20.85 1.56 -6.26
C THR A 2 -21.24 3.05 -6.31
N ASN A 3 -22.21 3.46 -5.51
CA ASN A 3 -22.66 4.87 -5.47
C ASN A 3 -21.50 5.85 -5.20
N LEU A 4 -20.51 5.43 -4.40
CA LEU A 4 -19.35 6.25 -4.08
C LEU A 4 -18.41 6.41 -5.29
N LEU A 5 -18.14 5.31 -6.01
CA LEU A 5 -17.26 5.34 -7.19
C LEU A 5 -17.90 6.14 -8.33
N GLU A 6 -19.22 6.02 -8.51
CA GLU A 6 -19.97 6.81 -9.47
C GLU A 6 -19.85 8.30 -9.17
N LYS A 7 -20.12 8.70 -7.92
CA LYS A 7 -19.95 10.09 -7.48
C LYS A 7 -18.52 10.60 -7.68
N ALA A 8 -17.50 9.76 -7.48
CA ALA A 8 -16.11 10.14 -7.73
C ALA A 8 -15.86 10.46 -9.22
N PHE A 9 -16.33 9.60 -10.13
CA PHE A 9 -16.21 9.83 -11.57
C PHE A 9 -17.03 11.04 -12.05
N GLU A 10 -18.23 11.26 -11.51
CA GLU A 10 -19.04 12.44 -11.80
C GLU A 10 -18.36 13.76 -11.40
N ASN A 11 -17.61 13.76 -10.30
CA ASN A 11 -16.86 14.94 -9.88
C ASN A 11 -15.57 15.11 -10.69
N ALA A 12 -14.86 14.02 -10.94
CA ALA A 12 -13.65 14.03 -11.75
C ALA A 12 -13.93 14.53 -13.18
N SER A 13 -15.02 14.08 -13.81
CA SER A 13 -15.38 14.47 -15.19
C SER A 13 -15.70 15.95 -15.38
N LYS A 14 -15.94 16.70 -14.29
CA LYS A 14 -16.17 18.16 -14.31
C LYS A 14 -14.87 18.97 -14.29
N LEU A 15 -13.73 18.33 -14.03
CA LEU A 15 -12.42 19.00 -13.97
C LEU A 15 -11.86 19.27 -15.37
N PRO A 16 -10.87 20.16 -15.54
CA PRO A 16 -10.17 20.33 -16.81
C PRO A 16 -9.51 19.02 -17.29
N PRO A 17 -9.40 18.77 -18.60
CA PRO A 17 -8.90 17.49 -19.14
C PRO A 17 -7.56 17.04 -18.55
N GLN A 18 -6.62 17.98 -18.33
CA GLN A 18 -5.32 17.67 -17.72
C GLN A 18 -5.45 17.09 -16.30
N GLN A 19 -6.40 17.60 -15.52
CA GLN A 19 -6.65 17.10 -14.16
C GLN A 19 -7.38 15.75 -14.18
N GLN A 20 -8.30 15.55 -15.14
CA GLN A 20 -8.93 14.25 -15.36
C GLN A 20 -7.89 13.17 -15.65
N ASP A 21 -6.97 13.46 -16.58
CA ASP A 21 -5.89 12.55 -16.94
C ASP A 21 -4.93 12.28 -15.77
N ALA A 22 -4.64 13.31 -14.96
CA ALA A 22 -3.80 13.14 -13.78
C ALA A 22 -4.44 12.19 -12.76
N ILE A 23 -5.73 12.37 -12.47
CA ILE A 23 -6.49 11.49 -11.56
C ILE A 23 -6.58 10.07 -12.13
N ALA A 24 -6.85 9.93 -13.43
CA ALA A 24 -6.94 8.64 -14.09
C ALA A 24 -5.61 7.88 -14.01
N LYS A 25 -4.48 8.55 -14.28
CA LYS A 25 -3.15 7.95 -14.17
C LYS A 25 -2.84 7.51 -12.74
N TRP A 26 -3.12 8.36 -11.76
CA TRP A 26 -2.93 8.02 -10.35
C TRP A 26 -3.75 6.80 -9.94
N LEU A 27 -5.05 6.79 -10.25
CA LEU A 27 -5.93 5.67 -9.89
C LEU A 27 -5.51 4.36 -10.56
N LEU A 28 -5.09 4.40 -11.83
CA LEU A 28 -4.61 3.21 -12.53
C LEU A 28 -3.31 2.68 -11.93
N ALA A 29 -2.39 3.55 -11.53
CA ALA A 29 -1.16 3.16 -10.86
C ALA A 29 -1.44 2.49 -9.51
N GLU A 30 -2.31 3.09 -8.68
CA GLU A 30 -2.70 2.53 -7.39
C GLU A 30 -3.30 1.12 -7.52
N LEU A 31 -4.22 0.94 -8.48
CA LEU A 31 -4.82 -0.37 -8.75
C LEU A 31 -3.81 -1.41 -9.25
N GLU A 32 -2.75 -0.99 -9.94
CA GLU A 32 -1.67 -1.87 -10.34
C GLU A 32 -0.77 -2.23 -9.16
N ASP A 33 -0.43 -1.26 -8.32
CA ASP A 33 0.34 -1.46 -7.09
C ASP A 33 -0.37 -2.43 -6.14
N ASP A 34 -1.66 -2.24 -5.88
CA ASP A 34 -2.48 -3.16 -5.07
C ASP A 34 -2.41 -4.59 -5.60
N ARG A 35 -2.57 -4.78 -6.92
CA ARG A 35 -2.48 -6.12 -7.54
C ARG A 35 -1.10 -6.73 -7.39
N ARG A 36 -0.04 -5.93 -7.52
CA ARG A 36 1.34 -6.41 -7.34
C ARG A 36 1.58 -6.83 -5.90
N TRP A 37 1.11 -6.05 -4.94
CA TRP A 37 1.18 -6.38 -3.52
C TRP A 37 0.41 -7.65 -3.19
N ASP A 38 -0.84 -7.77 -3.60
CA ASP A 38 -1.66 -8.98 -3.40
C ASP A 38 -0.96 -10.23 -3.94
N ALA A 39 -0.41 -10.14 -5.16
CA ALA A 39 0.30 -11.24 -5.78
C ALA A 39 1.61 -11.59 -5.04
N SER A 40 2.31 -10.60 -4.50
CA SER A 40 3.54 -10.78 -3.72
C SER A 40 3.25 -11.42 -2.37
N PHE A 41 2.27 -10.89 -1.62
CA PHE A 41 1.90 -11.39 -0.29
C PHE A 41 1.34 -12.80 -0.34
N THR A 42 0.53 -13.13 -1.34
CA THR A 42 -0.01 -14.49 -1.52
C THR A 42 1.11 -15.55 -1.62
N LYS A 43 2.29 -15.18 -2.11
CA LYS A 43 3.44 -16.08 -2.30
C LYS A 43 4.45 -16.05 -1.15
N SER A 44 4.28 -15.15 -0.20
CA SER A 44 5.24 -14.89 0.87
C SER A 44 4.82 -15.32 2.30
N PRO A 45 3.77 -16.13 2.57
CA PRO A 45 3.37 -16.45 3.96
C PRO A 45 4.50 -17.02 4.82
N ASP A 46 5.22 -18.03 4.31
CA ASP A 46 6.28 -18.70 5.08
C ASP A 46 7.47 -17.76 5.34
N LEU A 47 7.85 -16.95 4.35
CA LEU A 47 8.91 -15.95 4.49
C LEU A 47 8.53 -14.90 5.54
N LEU A 48 7.31 -14.38 5.48
CA LEU A 48 6.82 -13.39 6.45
C LEU A 48 6.71 -13.97 7.86
N ALA A 49 6.31 -15.24 7.98
CA ALA A 49 6.30 -15.93 9.26
C ALA A 49 7.72 -16.10 9.83
N SER A 50 8.70 -16.42 8.99
CA SER A 50 10.11 -16.49 9.40
C SER A 50 10.63 -15.14 9.87
N LEU A 51 10.39 -14.07 9.10
CA LEU A 51 10.80 -12.70 9.46
C LEU A 51 10.15 -12.24 10.77
N ALA A 52 8.87 -12.57 10.98
CA ALA A 52 8.18 -12.25 12.22
C ALA A 52 8.76 -13.03 13.42
N ALA A 53 9.10 -14.31 13.23
CA ALA A 53 9.72 -15.11 14.28
C ALA A 53 11.12 -14.59 14.65
N GLU A 54 11.92 -14.19 13.67
CA GLU A 54 13.24 -13.58 13.86
C GLU A 54 13.14 -12.27 14.63
N ALA A 55 12.29 -11.34 14.20
CA ALA A 55 12.08 -10.06 14.88
C ALA A 55 11.62 -10.24 16.34
N LEU A 56 10.78 -11.26 16.62
CA LEU A 56 10.37 -11.59 17.98
C LEU A 56 11.53 -12.17 18.80
N ALA A 57 12.39 -12.99 18.19
CA ALA A 57 13.56 -13.53 18.85
C ALA A 57 14.54 -12.42 19.25
N GLU A 58 14.87 -11.51 18.33
CA GLU A 58 15.73 -10.34 18.57
C GLU A 58 15.18 -9.41 19.66
N LYS A 59 13.85 -9.21 19.66
CA LYS A 59 13.20 -8.44 20.72
C LYS A 59 13.34 -9.12 22.08
N ASN A 60 13.19 -10.43 22.13
CA ASN A 60 13.26 -11.20 23.38
C ASN A 60 14.70 -11.38 23.89
N SER A 61 15.69 -11.41 22.99
CA SER A 61 17.12 -11.43 23.34
C SER A 61 17.63 -10.05 23.80
N GLY A 62 16.87 -8.98 23.55
CA GLY A 62 17.26 -7.60 23.85
C GLY A 62 18.17 -6.98 22.78
N GLU A 63 18.29 -7.62 21.61
CA GLU A 63 19.06 -7.13 20.46
C GLU A 63 18.27 -6.10 19.64
N ALA A 64 16.94 -6.08 19.75
CA ALA A 64 16.11 -5.07 19.09
C ALA A 64 16.26 -3.68 19.73
N LEU A 65 16.56 -2.68 18.89
CA LEU A 65 16.63 -1.28 19.29
C LEU A 65 15.26 -0.57 19.17
N PRO A 66 14.96 0.41 20.04
CA PRO A 66 13.79 1.24 19.88
C PRO A 66 13.90 2.07 18.60
N LEU A 67 12.81 2.14 17.83
CA LEU A 67 12.71 3.08 16.72
C LEU A 67 12.60 4.50 17.28
N ILE A 68 13.55 5.37 16.94
CA ILE A 68 13.51 6.81 17.25
C ILE A 68 13.25 7.56 15.94
N PRO A 69 12.00 7.96 15.65
CA PRO A 69 11.64 8.52 14.35
C PRO A 69 12.39 9.81 13.98
N ASP A 70 12.78 10.59 14.99
CA ASP A 70 13.52 11.85 14.81
C ASP A 70 14.99 11.62 14.43
N GLU A 71 15.47 10.38 14.46
CA GLU A 71 16.84 9.97 14.11
C GLU A 71 16.92 9.16 12.80
N LEU A 72 15.82 9.07 12.04
CA LEU A 72 15.72 8.38 10.74
C LEU A 72 16.25 9.19 9.56
#